data_AF-A0A817TKL4-F1
#
_entry.id   AF-A0A817TKL4-F1
#
_cell.length_a   1.000
_cell.length_b   1.000
_cell.length_c   1.000
_cell.angle_alpha   90.00
_cell.angle_beta   90.00
_cell.angle_gamma   90.00
#
_symmetry.space_group_name_H-M   'P 1'
#
loop_
_entity.id
_entity.type
_entity.pdbx_description
1 polymer ?
#
loop_
_entity_poly.entity_id
_entity_poly.type
_entity_poly.pdbx_seq_one_letter_code
_entity_poly.pdbx_strand_id
1 'polypeptide(L)'
;NDLRRWGATFKENGARPYFEGHERQDVVESRKAFIDSFLSRQDSFYTVSDDPQLPGWQVPTKQNPSIILFHDESTFKSEEVAPKRWCFGDSAPFYSKSKGRSNMISDFVVAHPSGPFFSLNPAEYARALQKYHQLGAPTVLEYVLNTASASLNVGYDNYLDNAAVLGQCERLFQMIEFKECFKGHTIECVFDQAR
;
A
#
# COMPACT_ATOMS: atom_id res chain seq x y z
N ASN A 1 29.39 29.82 -10.72
CA ASN A 1 30.32 28.74 -11.14
C ASN A 1 29.60 27.78 -12.05
N ASP A 2 29.88 27.86 -13.34
CA ASP A 2 29.13 27.19 -14.41
C ASP A 2 29.75 25.82 -14.72
N LEU A 3 29.07 24.75 -14.30
CA LEU A 3 29.50 23.35 -14.44
C LEU A 3 29.77 22.96 -15.90
N ARG A 4 29.16 23.65 -16.88
CA ARG A 4 29.43 23.45 -18.31
C ARG A 4 30.88 23.76 -18.68
N ARG A 5 31.49 24.76 -18.04
CA ARG A 5 32.89 25.15 -18.30
C ARG A 5 33.88 24.06 -17.89
N TRP A 6 33.47 23.13 -17.04
CA TRP A 6 34.30 22.01 -16.56
C TRP A 6 33.97 20.69 -17.29
N GLY A 7 33.27 20.76 -18.43
CA GLY A 7 32.96 19.59 -19.26
C GLY A 7 31.75 18.78 -18.81
N ALA A 8 30.91 19.34 -17.92
CA ALA A 8 29.67 18.67 -17.52
C ALA A 8 28.58 18.79 -18.58
N THR A 9 27.90 17.68 -18.88
CA THR A 9 26.73 17.60 -19.76
C THR A 9 25.47 17.32 -18.92
N PHE A 10 24.38 18.03 -19.20
CA PHE A 10 23.10 17.78 -18.53
C PHE A 10 22.35 16.67 -19.28
N LYS A 11 22.18 15.50 -18.67
CA LYS A 11 21.55 14.33 -19.29
C LYS A 11 20.32 13.89 -18.50
N GLU A 12 19.29 13.45 -19.24
CA GLU A 12 18.11 12.77 -18.69
C GLU A 12 18.42 11.30 -18.42
N ASN A 13 17.86 10.77 -17.34
CA ASN A 13 18.13 9.41 -16.89
C ASN A 13 17.26 8.39 -17.66
N GLY A 14 17.78 7.84 -18.76
CA GLY A 14 17.05 6.92 -19.65
C GLY A 14 17.19 5.43 -19.33
N ALA A 15 18.12 5.03 -18.46
CA ALA A 15 18.38 3.62 -18.17
C ALA A 15 17.45 3.13 -17.04
N ARG A 16 16.45 2.31 -17.39
CA ARG A 16 15.71 1.49 -16.43
C ARG A 16 16.43 0.14 -16.31
N PRO A 17 17.19 -0.13 -15.23
CA PRO A 17 17.94 -1.38 -15.09
C PRO A 17 17.05 -2.57 -14.67
N TYR A 18 15.74 -2.36 -14.53
CA TYR A 18 14.80 -3.37 -14.08
C TYR A 18 14.01 -3.89 -15.28
N PHE A 19 13.98 -5.21 -15.43
CA PHE A 19 13.14 -5.89 -16.38
C PHE A 19 11.68 -5.78 -15.93
N GLU A 20 10.80 -5.29 -16.81
CA GLU A 20 9.38 -5.18 -16.54
C GLU A 20 8.73 -6.57 -16.65
N GLY A 21 8.67 -7.28 -15.52
CA GLY A 21 8.07 -8.62 -15.43
C GLY A 21 6.55 -8.65 -15.58
N HIS A 22 5.90 -7.48 -15.65
CA HIS A 22 4.44 -7.33 -15.75
C HIS A 22 3.86 -7.92 -17.05
N GLU A 23 4.68 -8.04 -18.09
CA GLU A 23 4.29 -8.55 -19.42
C GLU A 23 4.63 -10.03 -19.62
N ARG A 24 5.15 -10.72 -18.61
CA ARG A 24 5.35 -12.17 -18.71
C ARG A 24 3.99 -12.87 -18.89
N GLN A 25 3.96 -13.88 -19.75
CA GLN A 25 2.73 -14.56 -20.13
C GLN A 25 1.96 -15.13 -18.93
N ASP A 26 2.66 -15.74 -17.97
CA ASP A 26 2.08 -16.27 -16.74
C ASP A 26 1.47 -15.18 -15.85
N VAL A 27 2.13 -14.01 -15.77
CA VAL A 27 1.62 -12.85 -15.03
C VAL A 27 0.37 -12.28 -15.71
N VAL A 28 0.36 -12.19 -17.03
CA VAL A 28 -0.79 -11.71 -17.81
C VAL A 28 -1.98 -12.65 -17.68
N GLU A 29 -1.77 -13.97 -17.77
CA GLU A 29 -2.81 -14.99 -17.61
C GLU A 29 -3.40 -14.97 -16.19
N SER A 30 -2.55 -14.89 -15.16
CA SER A 30 -2.98 -14.76 -13.77
C SER A 30 -3.82 -13.50 -13.55
N ARG A 31 -3.38 -12.35 -14.11
CA ARG A 31 -4.13 -11.08 -14.04
C ARG A 31 -5.51 -11.18 -14.69
N LYS A 32 -5.61 -11.82 -15.85
CA LYS A 32 -6.90 -12.04 -16.53
C LYS A 32 -7.83 -12.90 -15.67
N ALA A 33 -7.34 -14.02 -15.16
CA ALA A 33 -8.13 -14.89 -14.30
C ALA A 33 -8.62 -14.17 -13.02
N PHE A 34 -7.75 -13.34 -12.42
CA PHE A 34 -8.13 -12.50 -11.29
C PHE A 34 -9.24 -11.50 -11.66
N ILE A 35 -9.07 -10.75 -12.75
CA ILE A 35 -10.06 -9.75 -13.21
C ILE A 35 -11.40 -10.43 -13.50
N ASP A 36 -11.42 -11.55 -14.22
CA ASP A 36 -12.63 -12.29 -14.55
C ASP A 36 -13.36 -12.74 -13.28
N SER A 37 -12.62 -13.32 -12.32
CA SER A 37 -13.15 -13.73 -11.01
C SER A 37 -13.70 -12.54 -10.21
N PHE A 38 -13.00 -11.41 -10.22
CA PHE A 38 -13.38 -10.21 -9.49
C PHE A 38 -14.66 -9.58 -10.08
N LEU A 39 -14.71 -9.38 -11.41
CA LEU A 39 -15.86 -8.81 -12.10
C LEU A 39 -17.10 -9.71 -12.01
N SER A 40 -16.94 -11.03 -12.03
CA SER A 40 -18.07 -11.97 -11.84
C SER A 40 -18.79 -11.82 -10.49
N ARG A 41 -18.16 -11.13 -9.54
CA ARG A 41 -18.67 -10.90 -8.18
C ARG A 41 -18.90 -9.42 -7.87
N GLN A 42 -18.92 -8.54 -8.88
CA GLN A 42 -19.09 -7.09 -8.70
C GLN A 42 -20.31 -6.73 -7.83
N ASP A 43 -21.42 -7.47 -7.96
CA ASP A 43 -22.65 -7.25 -7.20
C ASP A 43 -22.53 -7.57 -5.68
N SER A 44 -21.40 -8.17 -5.27
CA SER A 44 -21.05 -8.43 -3.87
C SER A 44 -20.34 -7.25 -3.21
N PHE A 45 -19.83 -6.28 -3.97
CA PHE A 45 -18.91 -5.26 -3.45
C PHE A 45 -19.54 -3.87 -3.41
N TYR A 46 -19.02 -3.04 -2.49
CA TYR A 46 -19.30 -1.61 -2.51
C TYR A 46 -18.51 -0.97 -3.64
N THR A 47 -19.19 -0.22 -4.49
CA THR A 47 -18.57 0.52 -5.59
C THR A 47 -18.92 2.01 -5.48
N VAL A 48 -18.20 2.84 -6.21
CA VAL A 48 -18.54 4.26 -6.36
C VAL A 48 -19.32 4.42 -7.66
N SER A 49 -20.37 5.22 -7.62
CA SER A 49 -21.14 5.56 -8.82
C SER A 49 -20.26 6.32 -9.82
N ASP A 50 -20.25 5.84 -11.06
CA ASP A 50 -19.63 6.53 -12.19
C ASP A 50 -20.49 7.70 -12.72
N ASP A 51 -21.72 7.88 -12.20
CA ASP A 51 -22.59 8.99 -12.58
C ASP A 51 -22.05 10.31 -11.98
N PRO A 52 -21.56 11.26 -12.80
CA PRO A 52 -21.02 12.53 -12.33
C PRO A 52 -22.08 13.40 -11.62
N GLN A 53 -23.37 13.15 -11.86
CA GLN A 53 -24.47 13.92 -11.28
C GLN A 53 -24.89 13.38 -9.91
N LEU A 54 -24.60 12.11 -9.62
CA LEU A 54 -24.91 11.43 -8.36
C LEU A 54 -23.68 10.66 -7.85
N PRO A 55 -22.60 11.37 -7.47
CA PRO A 55 -21.45 10.74 -6.87
C PRO A 55 -21.84 10.17 -5.51
N GLY A 56 -21.63 8.86 -5.32
CA GLY A 56 -22.02 8.19 -4.10
C GLY A 56 -21.64 6.72 -4.10
N TRP A 57 -21.66 6.11 -2.91
CA TRP A 57 -21.45 4.68 -2.76
C TRP A 57 -22.68 3.92 -3.24
N GLN A 58 -22.44 2.89 -4.05
CA GLN A 58 -23.42 1.87 -4.41
C GLN A 58 -23.26 0.70 -3.44
N VAL A 59 -24.38 0.27 -2.88
CA VAL A 59 -24.43 -0.84 -1.91
C VAL A 59 -24.57 -2.16 -2.70
N PRO A 60 -23.89 -3.24 -2.27
CA PRO A 60 -24.07 -4.56 -2.84
C PRO A 60 -25.53 -5.00 -2.89
N THR A 61 -25.92 -5.72 -3.94
CA THR A 61 -27.29 -6.27 -4.07
C THR A 61 -27.41 -7.70 -3.53
N LYS A 62 -26.28 -8.38 -3.29
CA LYS A 62 -26.27 -9.73 -2.71
C LYS A 62 -26.50 -9.74 -1.21
N GLN A 63 -27.08 -10.83 -0.73
CA GLN A 63 -27.42 -11.06 0.68
C GLN A 63 -26.18 -11.19 1.60
N ASN A 64 -25.03 -11.62 1.04
CA ASN A 64 -23.77 -11.74 1.75
C ASN A 64 -22.74 -10.79 1.10
N PRO A 65 -22.80 -9.49 1.41
CA PRO A 65 -21.88 -8.50 0.87
C PRO A 65 -20.43 -8.77 1.30
N SER A 66 -19.50 -8.30 0.50
CA SER A 66 -18.07 -8.44 0.73
C SER A 66 -17.40 -7.07 0.83
N ILE A 67 -16.50 -6.91 1.79
CA ILE A 67 -15.67 -5.71 1.96
C ILE A 67 -14.26 -6.06 1.53
N ILE A 68 -13.71 -5.25 0.62
CA ILE A 68 -12.35 -5.43 0.13
C ILE A 68 -11.41 -4.51 0.88
N LEU A 69 -10.32 -5.09 1.36
CA LEU A 69 -9.17 -4.43 1.97
C LEU A 69 -7.97 -4.61 1.05
N PHE A 70 -7.44 -3.52 0.50
CA PHE A 70 -6.22 -3.52 -0.30
C PHE A 70 -5.05 -3.16 0.58
N HIS A 71 -4.04 -4.03 0.64
CA HIS A 71 -2.78 -3.76 1.31
C HIS A 71 -1.78 -3.21 0.29
N ASP A 72 -1.10 -2.12 0.63
CA ASP A 72 -0.06 -1.53 -0.20
C ASP A 72 1.03 -0.87 0.65
N GLU A 73 2.23 -0.75 0.07
CA GLU A 73 3.42 -0.18 0.69
C GLU A 73 4.01 0.95 -0.16
N SER A 74 4.23 2.11 0.46
CA SER A 74 4.81 3.28 -0.19
C SER A 74 6.09 3.72 0.52
N THR A 75 7.16 3.95 -0.25
CA THR A 75 8.43 4.45 0.28
C THR A 75 8.65 5.90 -0.10
N PHE A 76 8.71 6.79 0.89
CA PHE A 76 8.99 8.21 0.73
C PHE A 76 10.48 8.47 0.99
N LYS A 77 11.17 9.14 0.07
CA LYS A 77 12.61 9.44 0.18
C LYS A 77 12.84 10.94 0.31
N SER A 78 13.70 11.35 1.23
CA SER A 78 14.01 12.78 1.43
C SER A 78 14.82 13.41 0.30
N GLU A 79 15.40 12.61 -0.60
CA GLU A 79 16.28 13.05 -1.69
C GLU A 79 15.86 12.48 -3.04
N GLU A 80 14.60 12.69 -3.44
CA GLU A 80 14.18 12.30 -4.79
C GLU A 80 15.02 13.07 -5.82
N VAL A 81 15.99 12.37 -6.43
CA VAL A 81 16.95 12.96 -7.35
C VAL A 81 16.19 13.44 -8.58
N ALA A 82 16.31 14.73 -8.90
CA ALA A 82 15.73 15.29 -10.11
C ALA A 82 16.10 14.40 -11.33
N PRO A 83 15.16 14.14 -12.26
CA PRO A 83 15.35 13.22 -13.39
C PRO A 83 16.46 13.64 -14.37
N LYS A 84 17.13 14.77 -14.10
CA LYS A 84 18.16 15.39 -14.91
C LYS A 84 19.37 15.72 -14.04
N ARG A 85 20.57 15.38 -14.54
CA ARG A 85 21.82 15.58 -13.79
C ARG A 85 22.96 16.05 -14.68
N TRP A 86 23.93 16.70 -14.05
CA TRP A 86 25.22 17.04 -14.66
C TRP A 86 26.14 15.80 -14.62
N CYS A 87 26.61 15.34 -15.78
CA CYS A 87 27.50 14.20 -15.97
C CYS A 87 28.84 14.68 -16.53
N PHE A 88 29.95 14.20 -15.99
CA PHE A 88 31.30 14.47 -16.52
C PHE A 88 31.77 13.25 -17.33
N GLY A 89 32.02 13.43 -18.64
CA GLY A 89 32.41 12.35 -19.55
C GLY A 89 31.27 11.37 -19.91
N ASP A 90 31.63 10.20 -20.44
CA ASP A 90 30.69 9.15 -20.90
C ASP A 90 30.28 8.15 -19.81
N SER A 91 30.70 8.34 -18.57
CA SER A 91 30.30 7.46 -17.46
C SER A 91 28.91 7.84 -16.95
N ALA A 92 27.96 6.93 -17.10
CA ALA A 92 26.68 6.96 -16.39
C ALA A 92 26.80 6.02 -15.17
N PRO A 93 27.13 6.53 -13.97
CA PRO A 93 27.20 5.66 -12.79
C PRO A 93 25.82 5.06 -12.51
N PHE A 94 25.82 3.76 -12.24
CA PHE A 94 24.65 3.00 -11.81
C PHE A 94 24.10 3.58 -10.50
N TYR A 95 22.78 3.74 -10.42
CA TYR A 95 22.13 4.21 -9.20
C TYR A 95 21.94 3.04 -8.24
N SER A 96 22.40 3.18 -7.00
CA SER A 96 21.90 2.35 -5.90
C SER A 96 20.63 3.01 -5.35
N LYS A 97 19.48 2.33 -5.42
CA LYS A 97 18.19 2.79 -4.85
C LYS A 97 18.25 3.13 -3.35
N SER A 98 19.36 2.84 -2.67
CA SER A 98 19.54 2.84 -1.22
C SER A 98 20.18 4.10 -0.61
N LYS A 99 20.63 5.09 -1.40
CA LYS A 99 21.29 6.28 -0.82
C LYS A 99 20.27 7.37 -0.50
N GLY A 100 19.85 7.43 0.76
CA GLY A 100 19.01 8.48 1.33
C GLY A 100 18.20 7.99 2.53
N ARG A 101 17.79 8.90 3.42
CA ARG A 101 16.78 8.58 4.45
C ARG A 101 15.45 8.30 3.75
N SER A 102 14.81 7.19 4.11
CA SER A 102 13.51 6.83 3.57
C SER A 102 12.55 6.41 4.68
N ASN A 103 11.28 6.72 4.50
CA ASN A 103 10.21 6.29 5.39
C ASN A 103 9.27 5.41 4.57
N MET A 104 9.12 4.16 5.01
CA MET A 104 8.16 3.24 4.43
C MET A 104 6.86 3.34 5.21
N ILE A 105 5.76 3.47 4.49
CA ILE A 105 4.40 3.48 5.03
C ILE A 105 3.67 2.31 4.41
N SER A 106 2.96 1.56 5.24
CA SER A 106 2.13 0.44 4.83
C SER A 106 0.74 0.60 5.41
N ASP A 107 -0.28 0.37 4.59
CA ASP A 107 -1.66 0.63 4.98
C ASP A 107 -2.66 -0.35 4.35
N PHE A 108 -3.88 -0.35 4.90
CA PHE A 108 -5.02 -1.08 4.37
C PHE A 108 -6.10 -0.11 3.88
N VAL A 109 -6.23 -0.02 2.56
CA VAL A 109 -7.26 0.78 1.88
C VAL A 109 -8.57 0.02 1.83
N VAL A 110 -9.68 0.66 2.17
CA VAL A 110 -10.99 0.01 2.29
C VAL A 110 -11.93 0.47 1.18
N ALA A 111 -12.48 -0.48 0.43
CA ALA A 111 -13.61 -0.22 -0.46
C ALA A 111 -14.93 -0.26 0.34
N HIS A 112 -15.18 0.77 1.16
CA HIS A 112 -16.40 0.88 1.98
C HIS A 112 -16.68 2.34 2.40
N PRO A 113 -17.95 2.75 2.60
CA PRO A 113 -18.31 4.10 3.07
C PRO A 113 -17.70 4.55 4.40
N SER A 114 -17.13 3.65 5.19
CA SER A 114 -16.52 3.97 6.49
C SER A 114 -15.22 4.77 6.40
N GLY A 115 -14.67 4.93 5.20
CA GLY A 115 -13.46 5.71 4.95
C GLY A 115 -12.43 4.93 4.12
N PRO A 116 -11.48 5.65 3.51
CA PRO A 116 -10.53 5.04 2.59
C PRO A 116 -9.47 4.18 3.30
N PHE A 117 -9.27 4.33 4.61
CA PHE A 117 -8.29 3.55 5.39
C PHE A 117 -8.94 2.82 6.55
N PHE A 118 -8.45 1.63 6.86
CA PHE A 118 -8.97 0.84 7.97
C PHE A 118 -8.67 1.52 9.31
N SER A 119 -9.72 1.76 10.09
CA SER A 119 -9.61 2.30 11.44
C SER A 119 -10.78 1.85 12.30
N LEU A 120 -10.53 1.72 13.60
CA LEU A 120 -11.57 1.57 14.62
C LEU A 120 -11.92 2.94 15.19
N ASN A 121 -13.19 3.17 15.48
CA ASN A 121 -13.58 4.31 16.30
C ASN A 121 -13.11 4.09 17.76
N PRO A 122 -13.10 5.13 18.62
CA PRO A 122 -12.58 5.01 19.98
C PRO A 122 -13.25 3.92 20.83
N ALA A 123 -14.54 3.70 20.67
CA ALA A 123 -15.28 2.68 21.42
C ALA A 123 -14.98 1.25 20.91
N GLU A 124 -14.86 1.08 19.59
CA GLU A 124 -14.40 -0.17 18.97
C GLU A 124 -12.97 -0.50 19.43
N TYR A 125 -12.06 0.49 19.40
CA TYR A 125 -10.67 0.30 19.79
C TYR A 125 -10.50 0.01 21.28
N ALA A 126 -11.28 0.65 22.15
CA ALA A 126 -11.28 0.35 23.58
C ALA A 126 -11.68 -1.11 23.86
N ARG A 127 -12.69 -1.64 23.16
CA ARG A 127 -13.07 -3.06 23.24
C ARG A 127 -11.97 -3.98 22.69
N ALA A 128 -11.32 -3.58 21.59
CA ALA A 128 -10.19 -4.31 21.04
C ALA A 128 -9.04 -4.42 22.05
N LEU A 129 -8.67 -3.32 22.71
CA LEU A 129 -7.63 -3.30 23.75
C LEU A 129 -7.99 -4.11 25.00
N GLN A 130 -9.28 -4.26 25.33
CA GLN A 130 -9.71 -5.12 26.43
C GLN A 130 -9.49 -6.61 26.13
N LYS A 131 -9.64 -7.03 24.88
CA LYS A 131 -9.43 -8.43 24.47
C LYS A 131 -7.96 -8.71 24.08
N TYR A 132 -7.34 -7.77 23.39
CA TYR A 132 -6.01 -7.89 22.79
C TYR A 132 -5.10 -6.79 23.34
N HIS A 133 -4.62 -6.98 24.58
CA HIS A 133 -3.78 -5.99 25.27
C HIS A 133 -2.49 -5.63 24.50
N GLN A 134 -1.97 -6.56 23.68
CA GLN A 134 -0.80 -6.35 22.84
C GLN A 134 -0.99 -5.27 21.77
N LEU A 135 -2.23 -4.90 21.42
CA LEU A 135 -2.48 -3.80 20.47
C LEU A 135 -1.96 -2.45 20.96
N GLY A 136 -1.80 -2.29 22.29
CA GLY A 136 -1.21 -1.10 22.91
C GLY A 136 0.26 -1.27 23.30
N ALA A 137 0.87 -2.43 23.04
CA ALA A 137 2.27 -2.67 23.36
C ALA A 137 3.19 -2.02 22.31
N PRO A 138 4.39 -1.56 22.71
CA PRO A 138 5.37 -1.04 21.77
C PRO A 138 5.85 -2.17 20.84
N THR A 139 5.98 -1.85 19.55
CA THR A 139 6.47 -2.75 18.51
C THR A 139 7.59 -2.08 17.71
N VAL A 140 8.28 -2.84 16.86
CA VAL A 140 9.28 -2.29 15.91
C VAL A 140 8.59 -1.38 14.88
N LEU A 141 7.35 -1.72 14.51
CA LEU A 141 6.51 -0.88 13.67
C LEU A 141 5.89 0.25 14.47
N GLU A 142 5.90 1.44 13.90
CA GLU A 142 5.20 2.61 14.44
C GLU A 142 3.76 2.62 13.89
N TYR A 143 2.81 2.14 14.70
CA TYR A 143 1.40 2.12 14.31
C TYR A 143 0.70 3.45 14.57
N VAL A 144 -0.15 3.87 13.64
CA VAL A 144 -1.10 4.96 13.89
C VAL A 144 -2.21 4.46 14.82
N LEU A 145 -2.54 5.26 15.83
CA LEU A 145 -3.52 4.91 16.86
C LEU A 145 -4.86 4.47 16.22
N ASN A 146 -5.46 3.40 16.75
CA ASN A 146 -6.73 2.82 16.27
C ASN A 146 -6.72 2.31 14.83
N THR A 147 -5.56 2.18 14.18
CA THR A 147 -5.43 1.66 12.81
C THR A 147 -4.53 0.44 12.78
N ALA A 148 -4.46 -0.19 11.59
CA ALA A 148 -3.40 -1.13 11.23
C ALA A 148 -2.32 -0.49 10.33
N SER A 149 -2.38 0.82 10.11
CA SER A 149 -1.41 1.59 9.33
C SER A 149 -0.09 1.66 10.10
N ALA A 150 1.00 1.29 9.45
CA ALA A 150 2.32 1.18 10.05
C ALA A 150 3.35 2.00 9.27
N SER A 151 4.27 2.64 9.99
CA SER A 151 5.46 3.25 9.41
C SER A 151 6.74 2.64 9.95
N LEU A 152 7.76 2.65 9.10
CA LEU A 152 9.12 2.24 9.42
C LEU A 152 10.09 3.31 8.92
N ASN A 153 10.89 3.86 9.84
CA ASN A 153 11.99 4.76 9.50
C ASN A 153 13.17 3.93 8.96
N VAL A 154 13.29 3.85 7.64
CA VAL A 154 14.36 3.12 6.93
C VAL A 154 15.60 4.01 6.88
N GLY A 155 16.23 4.19 8.05
CA GLY A 155 17.47 4.96 8.21
C GLY A 155 18.75 4.14 8.06
N TYR A 156 18.67 2.80 8.14
CA TYR A 156 19.87 1.96 8.19
C TYR A 156 19.83 0.67 7.35
N ASP A 157 18.72 -0.09 7.19
CA ASP A 157 18.61 -1.14 6.13
C ASP A 157 17.32 -1.98 6.04
N ASN A 158 16.17 -1.59 6.60
CA ASN A 158 15.04 -2.54 6.67
C ASN A 158 13.84 -2.07 5.83
N TYR A 159 13.57 -2.77 4.73
CA TYR A 159 12.23 -2.84 4.14
C TYR A 159 11.27 -3.52 5.13
N LEU A 160 9.96 -3.38 4.92
CA LEU A 160 8.99 -4.27 5.57
C LEU A 160 9.31 -5.70 5.12
N ASP A 161 9.78 -6.51 6.06
CA ASP A 161 9.98 -7.92 5.81
C ASP A 161 8.65 -8.67 5.99
N ASN A 162 8.64 -9.94 5.59
CA ASN A 162 7.44 -10.77 5.71
C ASN A 162 6.94 -10.86 7.16
N ALA A 163 7.82 -10.77 8.16
CA ALA A 163 7.42 -10.83 9.57
C ALA A 163 6.68 -9.54 9.99
N ALA A 164 7.14 -8.39 9.53
CA ALA A 164 6.49 -7.11 9.75
C ALA A 164 5.12 -7.05 9.09
N VAL A 165 5.01 -7.51 7.83
CA VAL A 165 3.72 -7.61 7.11
C VAL A 165 2.76 -8.55 7.81
N LEU A 166 3.24 -9.73 8.25
CA LEU A 166 2.41 -10.68 9.01
C LEU A 166 1.93 -10.08 10.33
N GLY A 167 2.80 -9.40 11.09
CA GLY A 167 2.41 -8.72 12.32
C GLY A 167 1.36 -7.61 12.08
N GLN A 168 1.48 -6.89 10.97
CA GLN A 168 0.48 -5.92 10.53
C GLN A 168 -0.87 -6.58 10.19
N CYS A 169 -0.86 -7.73 9.51
CA CYS A 169 -2.06 -8.51 9.20
C CYS A 169 -2.71 -9.06 10.47
N GLU A 170 -1.93 -9.59 11.40
CA GLU A 170 -2.43 -10.07 12.69
C GLU A 170 -3.12 -8.94 13.46
N ARG A 171 -2.51 -7.74 13.48
CA ARG A 171 -3.12 -6.55 14.05
C ARG A 171 -4.45 -6.21 13.36
N LEU A 172 -4.48 -6.18 12.02
CA LEU A 172 -5.71 -5.93 11.27
C LEU A 172 -6.81 -6.94 11.65
N PHE A 173 -6.49 -8.24 11.67
CA PHE A 173 -7.47 -9.30 11.96
C PHE A 173 -7.97 -9.27 13.40
N GLN A 174 -7.12 -8.88 14.36
CA GLN A 174 -7.57 -8.64 15.74
C GLN A 174 -8.53 -7.45 15.81
N MET A 175 -8.29 -6.41 15.03
CA MET A 175 -9.09 -5.19 15.05
C MET A 175 -10.40 -5.33 14.28
N ILE A 176 -10.41 -6.04 13.15
CA ILE A 176 -11.57 -6.15 12.26
C ILE A 176 -12.78 -6.80 12.93
N GLU A 177 -12.53 -7.68 13.91
CA GLU A 177 -13.55 -8.28 14.78
C GLU A 177 -14.46 -7.24 15.44
N PHE A 178 -13.92 -6.05 15.72
CA PHE A 178 -14.62 -4.97 16.43
C PHE A 178 -15.24 -3.93 15.50
N LYS A 179 -14.98 -3.99 14.20
CA LYS A 179 -15.50 -3.01 13.25
C LYS A 179 -16.99 -3.27 13.01
N GLU A 180 -17.85 -2.48 13.62
CA GLU A 180 -19.30 -2.75 13.67
C GLU A 180 -19.94 -2.74 12.28
N CYS A 181 -19.56 -1.78 11.43
CA CYS A 181 -20.06 -1.70 10.06
C CYS A 181 -19.60 -2.84 9.15
N PHE A 182 -18.67 -3.69 9.58
CA PHE A 182 -18.21 -4.85 8.82
C PHE A 182 -18.93 -6.14 9.25
N LYS A 183 -19.75 -6.11 10.31
CA LYS A 183 -20.48 -7.30 10.76
C LYS A 183 -21.41 -7.81 9.66
N GLY A 184 -21.46 -9.13 9.51
CA GLY A 184 -22.26 -9.78 8.46
C GLY A 184 -21.65 -9.75 7.06
N HIS A 185 -20.45 -9.17 6.90
CA HIS A 185 -19.75 -9.14 5.62
C HIS A 185 -18.69 -10.25 5.53
N THR A 186 -18.44 -10.72 4.31
CA THR A 186 -17.19 -11.43 4.01
C THR A 186 -16.07 -10.41 3.85
N ILE A 187 -14.91 -10.67 4.42
CA ILE A 187 -13.75 -9.79 4.28
C ILE A 187 -12.78 -10.41 3.28
N GLU A 188 -12.43 -9.65 2.24
CA GLU A 188 -11.45 -10.04 1.24
C GLU A 188 -10.23 -9.13 1.33
N CYS A 189 -9.07 -9.69 1.65
CA CYS A 189 -7.82 -8.95 1.66
C CYS A 189 -7.06 -9.22 0.36
N VAL A 190 -6.74 -8.16 -0.38
CA VAL A 190 -5.94 -8.19 -1.59
C VAL A 190 -4.58 -7.58 -1.25
N PHE A 191 -3.55 -8.40 -1.37
CA PHE A 191 -2.17 -7.98 -1.15
C PHE A 191 -1.48 -7.78 -2.49
N ASP A 192 -0.67 -6.72 -2.61
CA ASP A 192 0.24 -6.63 -3.73
C ASP A 192 1.22 -7.81 -3.68
N GLN A 193 1.27 -8.59 -4.76
CA GLN A 193 2.27 -9.64 -4.92
C GLN A 193 3.46 -9.04 -5.66
N ALA A 194 4.43 -8.51 -4.90
CA ALA A 194 5.76 -8.27 -5.42
C ALA A 194 6.45 -9.63 -5.68
N ARG A 195 6.18 -10.25 -6.84
CA ARG A 195 6.94 -11.38 -7.39
C ARG A 195 7.75 -11.00 -8.62
#